data_AF-A0A2K8STL4-F1
#
_entry.id   AF-A0A2K8STL4-F1
#
_cell.length_a   1.000
_cell.length_b   1.000
_cell.length_c   1.000
_cell.angle_alpha   90.00
_cell.angle_beta   90.00
_cell.angle_gamma   90.00
#
_symmetry.space_group_name_H-M   'P 1'
#
loop_
_entity.id
_entity.type
_entity.pdbx_description
1 polymer ?
#
loop_
_entity_poly.entity_id
_entity_poly.type
_entity_poly.pdbx_seq_one_letter_code
_entity_poly.pdbx_strand_id
1 'polypeptide(L)' 'MVSAELISTLRELSRADKFYIMQVLISELAQQETELIKPDQSYPVWSPYDAVEAADTMLKVLEAAKTQDHA' A
#
# COMPACT_ATOMS: atom_id res chain seq x y z
N MET A 1 2.11 -18.48 20.93
CA MET A 1 3.43 -17.88 20.62
C MET A 1 3.84 -18.33 19.21
N VAL A 2 4.50 -17.48 18.43
CA VAL A 2 4.94 -17.84 17.06
C VAL A 2 6.07 -18.87 17.16
N SER A 3 6.02 -19.93 16.34
CA SER A 3 7.03 -20.98 16.30
C SER A 3 8.41 -20.42 15.89
N ALA A 4 9.46 -20.86 16.58
CA ALA A 4 10.84 -20.48 16.22
C ALA A 4 11.25 -20.97 14.82
N GLU A 5 10.73 -22.14 14.41
CA GLU A 5 10.94 -22.70 13.07
C GLU A 5 10.34 -21.77 12.01
N LEU A 6 9.10 -21.31 12.21
CA LEU A 6 8.43 -20.37 11.31
C LEU A 6 9.20 -19.06 11.18
N ILE A 7 9.74 -18.53 12.28
CA ILE A 7 10.58 -17.33 12.24
C ILE A 7 11.86 -17.56 11.43
N SER A 8 12.48 -18.72 11.53
CA SER A 8 13.66 -19.08 10.73
C SER A 8 13.30 -19.12 9.25
N THR A 9 12.22 -19.81 8.88
CA THR A 9 11.75 -19.91 7.49
C THR A 9 11.45 -18.54 6.90
N LEU A 10 10.74 -17.67 7.64
CA LEU A 10 10.43 -16.31 7.17
C LEU A 10 11.68 -15.43 6.99
N ARG A 11 12.75 -15.68 7.75
CA ARG A 11 14.01 -14.92 7.64
C ARG A 11 14.81 -15.30 6.40
N GLU A 12 14.69 -16.52 5.90
CA GLU A 12 15.38 -17.01 4.70
C GLU A 12 14.77 -16.49 3.39
N LEU A 13 13.54 -15.98 3.45
CA LEU A 13 12.85 -15.42 2.28
C LEU A 13 13.56 -14.20 1.69
N SER A 14 13.40 -14.04 0.37
CA SER A 14 13.84 -12.84 -0.32
C SER A 14 13.11 -11.60 0.20
N ARG A 15 13.66 -10.40 -0.03
CA ARG A 15 13.01 -9.14 0.35
C ARG A 15 11.60 -9.03 -0.27
N ALA A 16 11.44 -9.44 -1.52
CA ALA A 16 10.16 -9.39 -2.22
C ALA A 16 9.14 -10.33 -1.58
N ASP A 17 9.53 -11.58 -1.29
CA ASP A 17 8.63 -12.58 -0.71
C ASP A 17 8.20 -12.21 0.70
N LYS A 18 9.09 -11.59 1.49
CA LYS A 18 8.74 -11.05 2.80
C LYS A 18 7.64 -9.98 2.70
N PHE A 19 7.78 -9.04 1.78
CA PHE A 19 6.75 -8.04 1.56
C PHE A 19 5.44 -8.65 1.06
N TYR A 20 5.51 -9.65 0.19
CA TYR A 20 4.33 -10.34 -0.30
C TYR A 20 3.56 -11.04 0.83
N ILE A 21 4.25 -11.78 1.70
CA ILE A 21 3.61 -12.43 2.86
C ILE A 21 3.01 -11.39 3.81
N MET A 22 3.73 -10.29 4.09
CA MET A 22 3.18 -9.21 4.91
C MET A 22 1.91 -8.64 4.30
N GLN A 23 1.88 -8.41 2.97
CA GLN A 23 0.72 -7.90 2.28
C GLN A 23 -0.48 -8.85 2.40
N VAL A 24 -0.27 -10.16 2.22
CA VAL A 24 -1.33 -11.18 2.39
C VAL A 24 -1.91 -11.11 3.80
N LEU A 25 -1.06 -11.20 4.81
CA LEU A 25 -1.49 -11.21 6.22
C LEU A 25 -2.19 -9.90 6.62
N ILE A 26 -1.67 -8.74 6.21
CA ILE A 26 -2.29 -7.44 6.49
C ILE A 26 -3.66 -7.33 5.80
N SER A 27 -3.79 -7.84 4.57
CA SER A 27 -5.05 -7.81 3.83
C SER A 27 -6.11 -8.70 4.48
N GLU A 28 -5.72 -9.88 4.95
CA GLU A 28 -6.63 -10.79 5.69
C GLU A 28 -7.12 -10.15 6.98
N LEU A 29 -6.21 -9.53 7.75
CA LEU A 29 -6.58 -8.81 8.98
C LEU A 29 -7.53 -7.64 8.68
N ALA A 30 -7.25 -6.84 7.65
CA ALA A 30 -8.10 -5.73 7.27
C ALA A 30 -9.51 -6.18 6.85
N GLN A 31 -9.64 -7.35 6.21
CA GLN A 31 -10.95 -7.91 5.85
C GLN A 31 -11.75 -8.38 7.06
N GLN A 32 -11.08 -8.78 8.15
CA GLN A 32 -11.73 -9.16 9.40
C GLN A 32 -12.20 -7.94 10.20
N GLU A 33 -11.57 -6.78 9.99
CA GLU A 33 -11.98 -5.52 10.59
C GLU A 33 -13.12 -4.88 9.79
N THR A 34 -14.36 -5.22 10.14
CA THR A 34 -15.58 -4.71 9.48
C THR A 34 -15.86 -3.22 9.71
N GLU A 35 -15.13 -2.57 10.63
CA GLU A 35 -15.32 -1.16 11.01
C GLU A 35 -13.98 -0.40 11.07
N LEU A 36 -13.19 -0.47 9.99
CA LEU A 36 -11.92 0.28 9.87
C LEU A 36 -12.11 1.79 10.03
N ILE A 37 -13.22 2.33 9.51
CA ILE A 37 -13.60 3.73 9.59
C ILE A 37 -14.80 3.88 10.52
N LYS A 38 -14.56 4.42 11.70
CA LYS A 38 -15.58 4.72 12.69
C LYS A 38 -16.22 6.07 12.35
N PRO A 39 -17.56 6.18 12.45
CA PRO A 39 -18.22 7.47 12.35
C PRO A 39 -17.66 8.42 13.41
N ASP A 40 -17.59 9.70 13.07
CA ASP A 40 -17.12 10.79 13.94
C ASP A 40 -15.66 10.71 14.41
N GLN A 41 -14.82 9.89 13.75
CA GLN A 41 -13.36 9.87 13.97
C GLN A 41 -12.59 10.65 12.91
N SER A 42 -11.64 11.49 13.34
CA SER A 42 -10.66 12.09 12.46
C SER A 42 -9.47 11.15 12.27
N TYR A 43 -9.18 10.78 11.03
CA TYR A 43 -8.02 9.98 10.67
C TYR A 43 -6.87 10.89 10.22
N PRO A 44 -5.61 10.55 10.55
CA PRO A 44 -4.48 11.29 10.02
C PRO A 44 -4.48 11.21 8.48
N VAL A 45 -4.13 12.30 7.82
CA VAL A 45 -3.96 12.30 6.37
C VAL A 45 -2.70 11.50 6.05
N TRP A 46 -2.87 10.34 5.41
CA TRP A 46 -1.76 9.46 4.98
C TRP A 46 -1.20 9.82 3.60
N SER A 47 -1.57 10.98 3.05
CA SER A 47 -0.86 11.47 1.86
C SER A 47 0.61 11.63 2.23
N PRO A 48 1.55 11.09 1.43
CA PRO A 48 2.97 11.31 1.70
C PRO A 48 3.22 12.82 1.78
N TYR A 49 3.82 13.28 2.87
CA TYR A 49 4.29 14.66 2.95
C TYR A 49 5.25 14.90 1.78
N ASP A 50 5.11 16.07 1.14
CA ASP A 50 5.94 16.46 0.00
C ASP A 50 5.87 15.50 -1.20
N ALA A 51 4.72 14.87 -1.46
CA ALA A 51 4.46 14.08 -2.67
C ALA A 51 4.36 14.92 -3.97
N VAL A 52 5.09 16.03 -4.07
CA VAL A 52 5.10 16.94 -5.23
C VAL A 52 5.53 16.22 -6.50
N GLU A 53 6.45 15.26 -6.40
CA GLU A 53 6.92 14.46 -7.53
C GLU A 53 5.83 13.50 -8.07
N ALA A 54 5.02 12.93 -7.17
CA ALA A 54 3.90 12.08 -7.56
C ALA A 54 2.81 12.90 -8.27
N ALA A 55 2.52 14.10 -7.75
CA ALA A 55 1.58 15.02 -8.38
C ALA A 55 2.06 15.46 -9.79
N ASP A 56 3.34 15.84 -9.93
CA ASP A 56 3.95 16.20 -11.22
C ASP A 56 3.91 15.04 -12.22
N THR A 57 4.20 13.82 -11.76
CA THR A 57 4.13 12.61 -12.60
C THR A 57 2.70 12.38 -13.11
N MET A 58 1.69 12.48 -12.24
CA MET A 58 0.29 12.36 -12.63
C MET A 58 -0.13 13.43 -13.65
N LEU A 59 0.37 14.66 -13.48
CA LEU A 59 0.08 15.78 -14.38
C LEU A 59 0.64 15.54 -15.79
N LYS A 60 1.88 15.05 -15.88
CA LYS A 60 2.52 14.66 -17.15
C LYS A 60 1.78 13.53 -17.86
N VAL A 61 1.32 12.52 -17.12
CA VAL A 61 0.52 11.42 -17.67
C VAL A 61 -0.80 11.95 -18.23
N LEU A 62 -1.46 12.86 -17.53
CA LEU A 62 -2.72 13.47 -17.98
C LEU A 62 -2.54 14.28 -19.27
N GLU A 63 -1.47 15.06 -19.39
CA GLU A 63 -1.17 15.82 -20.60
C GLU A 63 -0.86 14.91 -21.80
N ALA A 64 -0.09 13.84 -21.56
CA ALA A 64 0.19 12.83 -22.58
C ALA A 64 -1.12 12.18 -23.09
N ALA A 65 -2.04 11.84 -22.18
CA ALA A 65 -3.34 11.26 -22.53
C ALA A 65 -4.23 12.23 -23.33
N LYS A 66 -4.30 13.51 -22.94
CA LYS A 66 -5.04 14.54 -23.71
C LYS A 66 -4.53 14.69 -25.13
N THR A 67 -3.21 14.62 -25.31
CA THR A 67 -2.60 14.74 -26.64
C THR A 67 -2.92 13.53 -27.52
N GLN A 68 -3.11 12.35 -26.92
CA GLN A 68 -3.50 11.12 -27.63
C GLN A 68 -4.99 11.10 -28.00
N ASP A 69 -5.88 11.65 -27.17
CA ASP A 69 -7.32 11.76 -27.46
C ASP A 69 -7.66 12.81 -28.53
N HIS A 70 -6.72 13.69 -28.87
CA HIS A 70 -6.87 14.73 -29.90
C HIS A 70 -6.13 14.43 -31.21
N ALA A 71 -5.64 13.19 -31.40
CA ALA A 71 -4.92 12.73 -32.60
C ALA A 71 -5.76 11.77 -33.47
#